data_AF-A0A5R9QJG9-F1
#
_entry.id   AF-A0A5R9QJG9-F1
#
_cell.length_a   1.000
_cell.length_b   1.000
_cell.length_c   1.000
_cell.angle_alpha   90.00
_cell.angle_beta   90.00
_cell.angle_gamma   90.00
#
_symmetry.space_group_name_H-M   'P 1'
#
loop_
_entity.id
_entity.type
_entity.pdbx_description
1 polymer ?
#
loop_
_entity_poly.entity_id
_entity_poly.type
_entity_poly.pdbx_seq_one_letter_code
_entity_poly.pdbx_strand_id
1 'polypeptide(L)'
;MDVIKDVAPYVLMAIAAIYKWVLLNQDQRTEFIGIAGFIAIIAVIGFSLWQLALFGLSPEPITRLAVLGALLHFFNLIAYFVALLTFSEASRRRKRNKDAEAEPA
;
A
#
# COMPACT_ATOMS: atom_id res chain seq x y z
N MET A 1 18.57 19.48 -15.97
CA MET A 1 18.99 19.60 -14.55
C MET A 1 17.84 19.37 -13.57
N ASP A 2 16.58 19.41 -14.01
CA ASP A 2 15.41 19.27 -13.12
C ASP A 2 15.06 17.83 -12.73
N VAL A 3 15.24 16.87 -13.64
CA VAL A 3 14.98 15.43 -13.37
C VAL A 3 15.77 14.92 -12.16
N ILE A 4 17.00 15.39 -11.94
CA ILE A 4 17.82 14.97 -10.79
C ILE A 4 17.25 15.53 -9.48
N LYS A 5 16.69 16.76 -9.48
CA LYS A 5 16.07 17.34 -8.28
C LYS A 5 14.74 16.68 -7.94
N ASP A 6 14.02 16.22 -8.95
CA ASP A 6 12.76 15.49 -8.76
C ASP A 6 13.03 14.05 -8.31
N VAL A 7 14.09 13.40 -8.80
CA VAL A 7 14.37 11.98 -8.51
C VAL A 7 15.24 11.78 -7.26
N ALA A 8 16.13 12.72 -6.92
CA ALA A 8 17.03 12.61 -5.77
C ALA A 8 16.33 12.37 -4.42
N PRO A 9 15.19 13.02 -4.08
CA PRO A 9 14.48 12.77 -2.84
C PRO A 9 13.99 11.32 -2.72
N TYR A 10 13.48 10.76 -3.82
CA TYR A 10 13.00 9.38 -3.85
C TYR A 10 14.14 8.37 -3.73
N VAL A 11 15.28 8.64 -4.36
CA VAL A 11 16.50 7.81 -4.23
C VAL A 11 17.06 7.86 -2.80
N LEU A 12 17.10 9.04 -2.19
CA LEU A 12 17.50 9.20 -0.78
C LEU A 12 16.55 8.48 0.17
N MET A 13 15.24 8.55 -0.06
CA MET A 13 14.24 7.78 0.70
C MET A 13 14.45 6.28 0.56
N ALA A 14 14.72 5.79 -0.67
CA ALA A 14 14.99 4.38 -0.91
C ALA A 14 16.25 3.90 -0.18
N ILE A 15 17.34 4.67 -0.23
CA ILE A 15 18.57 4.36 0.49
C ILE A 15 18.36 4.37 2.01
N ALA A 16 17.64 5.36 2.54
CA ALA A 16 17.32 5.43 3.97
C ALA A 16 16.46 4.25 4.43
N ALA A 17 15.49 3.81 3.60
CA ALA A 17 14.67 2.64 3.89
C ALA A 17 15.50 1.34 3.88
N ILE A 18 16.42 1.17 2.93
CA ILE A 18 17.33 0.03 2.86
C ILE A 18 18.29 0.01 4.05
N TYR A 19 18.84 1.16 4.43
CA TYR A 19 19.74 1.27 5.58
C TYR A 19 19.02 0.93 6.89
N LYS A 20 17.81 1.47 7.07
CA LYS A 20 16.95 1.15 8.22
C LYS A 20 16.61 -0.35 8.23
N TRP A 21 16.28 -0.95 7.09
CA TRP A 21 16.03 -2.38 6.95
C TRP A 21 17.17 -3.26 7.44
N VAL A 22 18.42 -2.92 7.07
CA VAL A 22 19.61 -3.68 7.47
C VAL A 22 19.81 -3.66 8.99
N LEU A 23 19.49 -2.53 9.64
CA LEU A 23 19.65 -2.33 11.09
C LEU A 23 18.54 -2.92 11.96
N LEU A 24 17.40 -3.33 11.39
CA LEU A 24 16.28 -3.88 12.17
C LEU A 24 16.52 -5.36 12.54
N ASN A 25 16.15 -5.72 13.78
CA ASN A 25 16.06 -7.12 14.22
C ASN A 25 14.95 -7.88 13.47
N GLN A 26 14.97 -9.22 13.47
CA GLN A 26 14.03 -10.04 12.69
C GLN A 26 12.55 -9.71 12.96
N ASP A 27 12.19 -9.46 14.23
CA ASP A 27 10.83 -9.05 14.60
C ASP A 27 10.46 -7.67 14.03
N GLN A 28 11.38 -6.71 14.12
CA GLN A 28 11.18 -5.35 13.62
C GLN A 28 11.15 -5.29 12.09
N ARG A 29 11.88 -6.18 11.40
CA ARG A 29 11.80 -6.34 9.94
C ARG A 29 10.42 -6.82 9.50
N THR A 30 9.85 -7.75 10.24
CA THR A 30 8.50 -8.26 9.95
C THR A 30 7.44 -7.17 10.14
N GLU A 31 7.59 -6.34 11.17
CA GLU A 31 6.74 -5.18 11.42
C GLU A 31 6.90 -4.09 10.34
N PHE A 32 8.14 -3.84 9.90
CA PHE A 32 8.43 -2.92 8.81
C PHE A 32 7.85 -3.38 7.47
N ILE A 33 7.94 -4.68 7.12
CA ILE A 33 7.24 -5.24 5.95
C ILE A 33 5.73 -5.05 6.07
N GLY A 34 5.18 -5.28 7.26
CA GLY A 34 3.75 -5.08 7.52
C GLY A 34 3.30 -3.64 7.25
N ILE A 35 4.03 -2.66 7.79
CA ILE A 35 3.72 -1.23 7.61
C ILE A 35 3.96 -0.79 6.16
N ALA A 36 5.08 -1.18 5.56
CA ALA A 36 5.40 -0.84 4.16
C ALA A 36 4.39 -1.47 3.19
N GLY A 37 3.98 -2.72 3.44
CA GLY A 37 2.92 -3.39 2.69
C GLY A 37 1.57 -2.70 2.84
N PHE A 38 1.22 -2.26 4.05
CA PHE A 38 0.01 -1.48 4.30
C PHE A 38 0.00 -0.15 3.54
N ILE A 39 1.12 0.59 3.56
CA ILE A 39 1.28 1.85 2.80
C ILE A 39 1.18 1.59 1.29
N ALA A 40 1.81 0.52 0.79
CA ALA A 40 1.73 0.16 -0.62
C ALA A 40 0.29 -0.16 -1.05
N ILE A 41 -0.47 -0.91 -0.24
CA ILE A 41 -1.89 -1.21 -0.52
C ILE A 41 -2.71 0.09 -0.59
N ILE A 42 -2.51 1.03 0.33
CA ILE A 42 -3.20 2.34 0.31
C ILE A 42 -2.84 3.14 -0.94
N ALA A 43 -1.56 3.18 -1.31
CA ALA A 43 -1.10 3.90 -2.50
C ALA A 43 -1.74 3.34 -3.78
N VAL A 44 -1.84 2.02 -3.90
CA VAL A 44 -2.48 1.35 -5.05
C VAL A 44 -3.99 1.61 -5.09
N ILE A 45 -4.66 1.59 -3.93
CA ILE A 45 -6.07 1.99 -3.80
C ILE A 45 -6.28 3.43 -4.28
N GLY A 46 -5.47 4.37 -3.78
CA GLY A 46 -5.56 5.79 -4.16
C GLY A 46 -5.29 6.02 -5.64
N PHE A 47 -4.28 5.35 -6.20
CA PHE A 47 -3.98 5.41 -7.64
C PHE A 47 -5.12 4.84 -8.50
N SER A 48 -5.74 3.74 -8.07
CA SER A 48 -6.86 3.13 -8.80
C SER A 48 -8.09 4.04 -8.78
N LEU A 49 -8.40 4.68 -7.64
CA LEU A 49 -9.48 5.67 -7.53
C LEU A 49 -9.21 6.90 -8.40
N TRP A 50 -7.97 7.39 -8.42
CA TRP A 50 -7.55 8.49 -9.28
C TRP A 50 -7.76 8.18 -10.76
N GLN A 51 -7.35 6.99 -11.21
CA GLN A 51 -7.57 6.57 -12.61
C GLN A 51 -9.05 6.41 -12.94
N LEU A 52 -9.87 5.88 -12.02
CA LEU A 52 -11.31 5.76 -12.22
C LEU A 52 -11.99 7.14 -12.32
N ALA A 53 -11.55 8.11 -11.52
CA ALA A 53 -12.03 9.49 -11.58
C ALA A 53 -11.67 10.17 -12.90
N LEU A 54 -10.43 10.00 -13.38
CA LEU A 54 -10.01 10.49 -14.70
C LEU A 54 -10.81 9.85 -15.83
N PHE A 55 -11.12 8.56 -15.74
CA PHE A 55 -11.97 7.89 -16.71
C PHE A 55 -13.38 8.49 -16.76
N GLY A 56 -13.99 8.79 -15.61
CA GLY A 56 -15.31 9.43 -15.54
C GLY A 56 -15.35 10.89 -16.01
N LEU A 57 -14.21 11.59 -15.96
CA LEU A 57 -14.06 12.98 -16.41
C LEU A 57 -13.56 13.11 -17.86
N SER A 58 -13.22 12.01 -18.51
CA SER A 58 -12.66 12.03 -19.87
C SER A 58 -13.72 12.48 -20.87
N PRO A 59 -13.46 13.52 -21.68
CA PRO A 59 -14.34 13.95 -22.77
C PRO A 59 -14.26 13.02 -23.99
N GLU A 60 -13.36 12.04 -24.00
CA GLU A 60 -13.19 11.12 -25.11
C GLU A 60 -14.29 10.06 -25.19
N PRO A 61 -14.67 9.60 -26.40
CA PRO A 61 -15.66 8.54 -26.56
C PRO A 61 -15.21 7.27 -25.83
N ILE A 62 -16.08 6.79 -24.94
CA ILE A 62 -15.82 5.62 -24.10
C ILE A 62 -15.62 4.38 -24.99
N THR A 63 -14.39 3.90 -25.08
CA THR A 63 -14.05 2.67 -25.81
C THR A 63 -14.31 1.44 -24.93
N ARG A 64 -14.64 0.30 -25.55
CA ARG A 64 -14.82 -0.98 -24.83
C ARG A 64 -13.58 -1.37 -24.01
N LEU A 65 -12.38 -1.03 -24.52
CA LEU A 65 -11.11 -1.28 -23.86
C LEU A 65 -10.98 -0.43 -22.58
N ALA A 66 -11.42 0.83 -22.62
CA ALA A 66 -11.35 1.71 -21.47
C ALA A 66 -12.36 1.32 -20.37
N VAL A 67 -13.54 0.79 -20.74
CA VAL A 67 -14.48 0.17 -19.79
C VAL A 67 -13.90 -1.08 -19.14
N LEU A 68 -13.25 -1.96 -19.91
CA LEU A 68 -12.54 -3.14 -19.39
C LEU A 68 -11.42 -2.74 -18.44
N GLY A 69 -10.65 -1.69 -18.77
CA GLY A 69 -9.62 -1.13 -17.89
C GLY A 69 -10.21 -0.60 -16.58
N ALA A 70 -11.26 0.21 -16.64
CA ALA A 70 -11.96 0.73 -15.46
C ALA A 70 -12.49 -0.39 -14.56
N LEU A 71 -13.10 -1.43 -15.14
CA LEU A 71 -13.54 -2.61 -14.39
C LEU A 71 -12.38 -3.36 -13.73
N LEU A 72 -11.26 -3.55 -14.44
CA LEU A 72 -10.07 -4.18 -13.87
C LEU A 72 -9.51 -3.38 -12.68
N HIS A 73 -9.46 -2.04 -12.79
CA HIS A 73 -9.08 -1.16 -11.69
C HIS A 73 -10.05 -1.24 -10.52
N PHE A 74 -11.36 -1.34 -10.79
CA PHE A 74 -12.39 -1.51 -9.76
C PHE A 74 -12.28 -2.86 -9.03
N PHE A 75 -12.05 -3.96 -9.76
CA PHE A 75 -11.83 -5.27 -9.13
C PHE A 75 -10.52 -5.31 -8.34
N ASN A 76 -9.44 -4.71 -8.86
CA ASN A 76 -8.20 -4.57 -8.11
C ASN A 76 -8.41 -3.76 -6.82
N LEU A 77 -9.13 -2.65 -6.90
CA LEU A 77 -9.48 -1.84 -5.73
C LEU A 77 -10.18 -2.67 -4.66
N ILE A 78 -11.19 -3.47 -5.03
CA ILE A 78 -11.88 -4.38 -4.10
C ILE A 78 -10.91 -5.40 -3.50
N ALA A 79 -10.08 -6.05 -4.33
CA ALA A 79 -9.13 -7.06 -3.87
C ALA A 79 -8.14 -6.47 -2.85
N TYR A 80 -7.60 -5.27 -3.13
CA TYR A 80 -6.72 -4.57 -2.21
C TYR A 80 -7.43 -4.12 -0.92
N PHE A 81 -8.70 -3.73 -1.01
CA PHE A 81 -9.49 -3.38 0.18
C PHE A 81 -9.73 -4.61 1.08
N VAL A 82 -10.03 -5.77 0.49
CA VAL A 82 -10.17 -7.04 1.22
C VAL A 82 -8.83 -7.44 1.87
N ALA A 83 -7.72 -7.29 1.15
CA ALA A 83 -6.38 -7.53 1.69
C ALA A 83 -6.07 -6.59 2.87
N LEU A 84 -6.44 -5.31 2.77
CA LEU A 84 -6.29 -4.32 3.83
C LEU A 84 -7.09 -4.71 5.08
N LEU A 85 -8.35 -5.10 4.92
CA LEU A 85 -9.21 -5.53 6.02
C LEU A 85 -8.64 -6.77 6.71
N THR A 86 -8.22 -7.76 5.93
CA THR A 86 -7.63 -9.02 6.43
C THR A 86 -6.32 -8.76 7.17
N PHE A 87 -5.48 -7.88 6.65
CA PHE A 87 -4.26 -7.45 7.32
C PHE A 87 -4.56 -6.73 8.65
N SER A 88 -5.57 -5.85 8.67
CA SER A 88 -6.00 -5.15 9.89
C SER A 88 -6.53 -6.12 10.95
N GLU A 89 -7.27 -7.14 10.53
CA GLU A 89 -7.84 -8.18 11.39
C GLU A 89 -6.73 -9.04 12.00
N ALA A 90 -5.77 -9.46 11.16
CA ALA A 90 -4.62 -10.24 11.58
C ALA A 90 -3.73 -9.46 12.56
N SER A 91 -3.51 -8.16 12.30
CA SER A 91 -2.77 -7.28 13.20
C SER A 91 -3.48 -7.11 14.55
N ARG A 92 -4.82 -6.94 14.55
CA ARG A 92 -5.62 -6.87 15.78
C ARG A 92 -5.53 -8.16 16.60
N ARG A 93 -5.61 -9.32 15.95
CA ARG A 93 -5.47 -10.63 16.61
C ARG A 93 -4.09 -10.83 17.23
N ARG A 94 -3.01 -10.44 16.53
CA ARG A 94 -1.64 -10.50 17.08
C ARG A 94 -1.49 -9.61 18.31
N LYS A 95 -2.05 -8.40 18.29
CA LYS A 95 -2.02 -7.50 19.45
C LYS A 95 -2.77 -8.08 20.64
N ARG A 96 -4.00 -8.57 20.42
CA ARG A 96 -4.82 -9.21 21.47
C ARG A 96 -4.13 -10.41 22.13
N ASN A 97 -3.44 -11.25 21.36
CA ASN A 97 -2.73 -12.40 21.92
C ASN A 97 -1.51 -11.98 22.75
N LYS A 98 -0.77 -10.93 22.33
CA LYS A 98 0.34 -10.39 23.13
C LYS A 98 -0.14 -9.77 24.44
N ASP A 99 -1.28 -9.08 24.42
CA ASP A 99 -1.86 -8.46 25.62
C ASP A 99 -2.35 -9.54 26.62
N ALA A 100 -2.90 -10.65 26.12
CA ALA A 100 -3.33 -11.79 26.95
C ALA A 100 -2.16 -12.61 27.54
N GLU A 101 -1.00 -12.62 26.88
CA GLU A 101 0.23 -13.25 27.41
C GLU A 101 0.95 -12.36 28.44
N ALA A 102 0.63 -11.06 28.48
CA ALA A 102 1.27 -10.09 29.36
C ALA A 102 0.50 -9.81 30.67
N GLU A 103 -0.73 -10.32 30.82
CA GLU A 103 -1.46 -10.30 32.09
C GLU A 103 -0.89 -11.41 33.01
N PRO A 104 -0.25 -11.07 34.15
CA PRO A 104 0.19 -12.08 35.11
C PRO A 104 -1.04 -12.70 35.77
N ALA A 105 -1.08 -14.04 35.78
CA ALA A 105 -2.05 -14.86 36.50
C ALA A 105 -2.05 -14.60 38.00
#